data_AF-A0A5D2PP37-F1
#
_entry.id   AF-A0A5D2PP37-F1
#
_cell.length_a   1.000
_cell.length_b   1.000
_cell.length_c   1.000
_cell.angle_alpha   90.00
_cell.angle_beta   90.00
_cell.angle_gamma   90.00
#
_symmetry.space_group_name_H-M   'P 1'
#
loop_
_entity.id
_entity.type
_entity.pdbx_description
1 polymer ?
#
loop_
_entity_poly.entity_id
_entity_poly.type
_entity_poly.pdbx_seq_one_letter_code
_entity_poly.pdbx_strand_id
1 'polypeptide(L)'
;MSLIQRLSVLGMAAMAMGLVASHDYGEALTKSILFYEGQRSGKLPPTQRITWRKDSALRDGFEIGVDLVGGYYDAGDNVKFTFPMAFSITMLAWSVLEFGQSLGTDLQHSLKAIQWGTDYLLKATSIPGFVFAQVGDPYGDHNCWERPEDMDTPRTPYAVSKEFPGSEVSAEIAAALAASSMVFRPINRGYSARLLKRARMVFEFADKYRGSYNDSLGPWACPFYCDYSGYQDELVWGAAWLLRATKAPYYRNYVLANIQNLDKSSSFAEFGWDTKHAGINVLVSRASICSIKF
;
A
#
# COMPACT_ATOMS: atom_id res chain seq x y z
N MET A 1 5.93 -23.02 -58.34
CA MET A 1 4.85 -23.43 -57.42
C MET A 1 3.52 -23.35 -58.13
N SER A 2 2.77 -24.45 -58.16
CA SER A 2 1.42 -24.47 -58.74
C SER A 2 0.48 -23.57 -57.92
N LEU A 3 -0.63 -23.12 -58.54
CA LEU A 3 -1.67 -22.32 -57.87
C LEU A 3 -2.19 -23.03 -56.59
N ILE A 4 -2.25 -24.36 -56.64
CA ILE A 4 -2.60 -25.25 -55.52
C ILE A 4 -1.59 -25.10 -54.38
N GLN A 5 -0.28 -25.15 -54.65
CA GLN A 5 0.76 -24.94 -53.63
C GLN A 5 0.71 -23.56 -52.98
N ARG A 6 0.32 -22.51 -53.71
CA ARG A 6 0.17 -21.16 -53.14
C ARG A 6 -1.06 -21.07 -52.23
N LEU A 7 -2.17 -21.70 -52.61
CA LEU A 7 -3.39 -21.78 -51.80
C LEU A 7 -3.21 -22.64 -50.55
N SER A 8 -2.43 -23.73 -50.61
CA SER A 8 -2.08 -24.55 -49.45
C SER A 8 -1.23 -23.79 -48.44
N VAL A 9 -0.27 -22.98 -48.91
CA VAL A 9 0.59 -22.15 -48.05
C VAL A 9 -0.20 -20.98 -47.44
N LEU A 10 -1.13 -20.37 -48.18
CA LEU A 10 -2.05 -19.37 -47.62
C LEU A 10 -3.04 -19.98 -46.60
N GLY A 11 -3.56 -21.18 -46.85
CA GLY A 11 -4.45 -21.89 -45.92
C GLY A 11 -3.73 -22.29 -44.62
N MET A 12 -2.47 -22.73 -44.71
CA MET A 12 -1.64 -23.02 -43.53
C MET A 12 -1.20 -21.75 -42.80
N ALA A 13 -0.92 -20.63 -43.50
CA ALA A 13 -0.65 -19.35 -42.86
C ALA A 13 -1.90 -18.76 -42.17
N ALA A 14 -3.10 -18.97 -42.73
CA ALA A 14 -4.36 -18.56 -42.13
C ALA A 14 -4.79 -19.43 -40.94
N MET A 15 -4.44 -20.73 -40.92
CA MET A 15 -4.62 -21.61 -39.75
C MET A 15 -3.54 -21.42 -38.66
N ALA A 16 -2.36 -20.89 -39.02
CA ALA A 16 -1.27 -20.59 -38.08
C ALA A 16 -1.35 -19.19 -37.47
N MET A 17 -2.29 -18.35 -37.92
CA MET A 17 -2.84 -17.26 -37.10
C MET A 17 -3.76 -17.88 -36.05
N GLY A 18 -3.19 -18.74 -35.20
CA GLY A 18 -3.82 -19.05 -33.93
C GLY A 18 -4.15 -17.72 -33.28
N LEU A 19 -5.42 -17.52 -32.96
CA LEU A 19 -5.86 -16.47 -32.06
C LEU A 19 -4.89 -16.50 -30.87
N VAL A 20 -3.93 -15.58 -30.84
CA VAL A 20 -3.29 -15.24 -29.57
C VAL A 20 -4.47 -14.68 -28.78
N ALA A 21 -5.06 -15.52 -27.93
CA ALA A 21 -6.13 -15.10 -27.05
C ALA A 21 -5.56 -13.94 -26.24
N SER A 22 -5.91 -12.72 -26.63
CA SER A 22 -5.55 -11.53 -25.87
C SER A 22 -6.17 -11.71 -24.50
N HIS A 23 -5.36 -11.60 -23.46
CA HIS A 23 -5.88 -11.70 -22.09
C HIS A 23 -6.87 -10.56 -21.84
N ASP A 24 -8.01 -10.89 -21.23
CA ASP A 24 -8.97 -9.87 -20.81
C ASP A 24 -8.45 -9.17 -19.56
N TYR A 25 -7.68 -8.09 -19.76
CA TYR A 25 -7.15 -7.27 -18.68
C TYR A 25 -8.24 -6.53 -17.90
N GLY A 26 -9.42 -6.32 -18.49
CA GLY A 26 -10.57 -5.75 -17.79
C GLY A 26 -11.10 -6.74 -16.76
N GLU A 27 -11.33 -7.99 -17.15
CA GLU A 27 -11.74 -9.04 -16.23
C GLU A 27 -10.69 -9.28 -15.13
N ALA A 28 -9.39 -9.30 -15.50
CA ALA A 28 -8.31 -9.45 -14.54
C ALA A 28 -8.28 -8.30 -13.51
N LEU A 29 -8.51 -7.05 -13.95
CA LEU A 29 -8.62 -5.89 -13.07
C LEU A 29 -9.83 -6.02 -12.13
N THR A 30 -11.01 -6.36 -12.65
CA THR A 30 -12.21 -6.55 -11.81
C THR A 30 -11.96 -7.60 -10.72
N LYS A 31 -11.35 -8.74 -11.08
CA LYS A 31 -11.00 -9.81 -10.13
C LYS A 31 -9.95 -9.37 -9.11
N SER A 32 -8.96 -8.57 -9.52
CA SER A 32 -7.96 -7.99 -8.60
C SER A 32 -8.60 -7.07 -7.56
N ILE A 33 -9.57 -6.23 -7.94
CA ILE A 33 -10.28 -5.39 -6.98
C ILE A 33 -11.22 -6.21 -6.08
N LEU A 34 -11.84 -7.27 -6.60
CA LEU A 34 -12.61 -8.22 -5.80
C LEU A 34 -11.73 -8.95 -4.76
N PHE A 35 -10.46 -9.24 -5.07
CA PHE A 35 -9.52 -9.80 -4.10
C PHE A 35 -9.35 -8.87 -2.89
N TYR A 36 -9.19 -7.55 -3.08
CA TYR A 36 -9.17 -6.62 -1.95
C TYR A 36 -10.46 -6.67 -1.12
N GLU A 37 -11.65 -6.77 -1.75
CA GLU A 37 -12.90 -6.97 -0.98
C GLU A 37 -12.87 -8.26 -0.15
N GLY A 38 -12.26 -9.31 -0.70
CA GLY A 38 -12.01 -10.59 -0.04
C GLY A 38 -11.03 -10.52 1.13
N GLN A 39 -10.22 -9.46 1.25
CA GLN A 39 -9.25 -9.25 2.33
C GLN A 39 -9.73 -8.29 3.44
N ARG A 40 -10.90 -7.66 3.30
CA ARG A 40 -11.38 -6.66 4.26
C ARG A 40 -11.54 -7.24 5.68
N SER A 41 -10.87 -6.69 6.68
CA SER A 41 -11.12 -6.98 8.09
C SER A 41 -12.14 -5.99 8.68
N GLY A 42 -12.83 -6.33 9.77
CA GLY A 42 -13.79 -5.46 10.44
C GLY A 42 -15.24 -5.66 9.99
N LYS A 43 -16.08 -4.64 10.24
CA LYS A 43 -17.50 -4.66 9.86
C LYS A 43 -17.67 -4.39 8.37
N LEU A 44 -18.12 -5.37 7.61
CA LEU A 44 -18.28 -5.29 6.17
C LEU A 44 -19.45 -4.36 5.77
N PRO A 45 -19.32 -3.61 4.66
CA PRO A 45 -20.40 -2.77 4.20
C PRO A 45 -21.54 -3.62 3.59
N PRO A 46 -22.79 -3.13 3.62
CA PRO A 46 -23.91 -3.84 2.97
C PRO A 46 -23.74 -3.98 1.45
N THR A 47 -22.82 -3.22 0.86
CA THR A 47 -22.46 -3.26 -0.57
C THR A 47 -21.31 -4.24 -0.88
N GLN A 48 -20.88 -5.06 0.08
CA GLN A 48 -19.82 -6.06 -0.11
C GLN A 48 -20.24 -7.07 -1.21
N ARG A 49 -19.38 -7.28 -2.22
CA ARG A 49 -19.67 -8.23 -3.32
C ARG A 49 -19.23 -9.65 -2.98
N ILE A 50 -18.18 -9.79 -2.16
CA ILE A 50 -17.67 -11.07 -1.68
C ILE A 50 -18.52 -11.54 -0.49
N THR A 51 -19.56 -12.33 -0.76
CA THR A 51 -20.61 -12.68 0.22
C THR A 51 -20.27 -13.85 1.16
N TRP A 52 -19.22 -14.61 0.83
CA TRP A 52 -18.71 -15.66 1.71
C TRP A 52 -17.88 -15.11 2.87
N ARG A 53 -17.37 -13.87 2.78
CA ARG A 53 -16.76 -13.14 3.90
C ARG A 53 -17.83 -12.61 4.86
N LYS A 54 -17.51 -12.56 6.15
CA LYS A 54 -18.37 -12.01 7.22
C LYS A 54 -17.63 -10.95 8.04
N ASP A 55 -18.38 -10.27 8.91
CA ASP A 55 -17.83 -9.34 9.89
C ASP A 55 -16.86 -10.08 10.81
N SER A 56 -15.65 -9.54 10.98
CA SER A 56 -14.58 -10.18 11.75
C SER A 56 -13.74 -9.13 12.49
N ALA A 57 -12.92 -9.55 13.46
CA ALA A 57 -11.98 -8.67 14.17
C ALA A 57 -12.63 -7.39 14.77
N LEU A 58 -13.88 -7.48 15.21
CA LEU A 58 -14.69 -6.32 15.65
C LEU A 58 -14.24 -5.72 16.99
N ARG A 59 -13.23 -6.32 17.63
CA ARG A 59 -12.68 -5.91 18.93
C ARG A 59 -11.23 -5.46 18.84
N ASP A 60 -10.67 -5.31 17.64
CA ASP A 60 -9.29 -4.86 17.44
C ASP A 60 -9.03 -3.52 18.16
N GLY A 61 -8.09 -3.54 19.11
CA GLY A 61 -7.69 -2.38 19.92
C GLY A 61 -8.60 -2.05 21.11
N PHE A 62 -9.72 -2.77 21.29
CA PHE A 62 -10.69 -2.48 22.36
C PHE A 62 -10.06 -2.49 23.76
N GLU A 63 -9.18 -3.44 24.05
CA GLU A 63 -8.55 -3.62 25.36
C GLU A 63 -7.65 -2.46 25.77
N ILE A 64 -7.13 -1.70 24.79
CA ILE A 64 -6.30 -0.52 25.01
C ILE A 64 -7.07 0.79 24.76
N GLY A 65 -8.40 0.72 24.58
CA GLY A 65 -9.26 1.88 24.36
C GLY A 65 -9.06 2.57 23.00
N VAL A 66 -8.56 1.87 21.99
CA VAL A 66 -8.33 2.40 20.64
C VAL A 66 -9.17 1.61 19.62
N ASP A 67 -9.91 2.30 18.75
CA ASP A 67 -10.58 1.63 17.64
C ASP A 67 -9.56 1.32 16.54
N LEU A 68 -9.19 0.05 16.39
CA LEU A 68 -8.35 -0.46 15.30
C LEU A 68 -9.13 -1.38 14.36
N VAL A 69 -10.46 -1.41 14.42
CA VAL A 69 -11.31 -2.24 13.55
C VAL A 69 -11.24 -1.74 12.10
N GLY A 70 -11.20 -2.65 11.13
CA GLY A 70 -11.07 -2.33 9.70
C GLY A 70 -9.73 -2.77 9.12
N GLY A 71 -9.39 -2.22 7.96
CA GLY A 71 -8.14 -2.52 7.26
C GLY A 71 -8.21 -3.83 6.47
N TYR A 72 -7.06 -4.32 6.02
CA TYR A 72 -6.94 -5.56 5.25
C TYR A 72 -6.19 -6.61 6.06
N TYR A 73 -6.64 -7.86 5.98
CA TYR A 73 -5.77 -8.98 6.29
C TYR A 73 -4.68 -9.07 5.24
N ASP A 74 -3.49 -9.45 5.69
CA ASP A 74 -2.28 -9.33 4.88
C ASP A 74 -2.28 -10.33 3.70
N ALA A 75 -2.44 -11.62 3.99
CA ALA A 75 -2.34 -12.67 2.99
C ALA A 75 -3.44 -13.74 3.16
N GLY A 76 -3.05 -14.98 3.44
CA GLY A 76 -3.98 -16.07 3.80
C GLY A 76 -4.25 -16.16 5.30
N ASP A 77 -3.63 -15.28 6.08
CA ASP A 77 -3.68 -15.17 7.53
C ASP A 77 -4.68 -14.07 7.96
N ASN A 78 -4.86 -13.86 9.26
CA ASN A 78 -5.72 -12.80 9.79
C ASN A 78 -4.95 -11.72 10.57
N VAL A 79 -3.63 -11.67 10.42
CA VAL A 79 -2.81 -10.57 10.92
C VAL A 79 -3.00 -9.34 10.03
N LYS A 80 -2.94 -8.16 10.65
CA LYS A 80 -2.91 -6.88 9.95
C LYS A 80 -1.52 -6.28 10.03
N PHE A 81 -0.65 -6.66 9.10
CA PHE A 81 0.66 -6.02 8.94
C PHE A 81 0.48 -4.67 8.25
N THR A 82 0.70 -3.58 8.99
CA THR A 82 0.37 -2.22 8.51
C THR A 82 1.39 -1.72 7.49
N PHE A 83 2.63 -2.19 7.54
CA PHE A 83 3.68 -1.80 6.60
C PHE A 83 3.37 -2.24 5.14
N PRO A 84 3.17 -3.53 4.83
CA PRO A 84 2.77 -3.97 3.48
C PRO A 84 1.37 -3.49 3.08
N MET A 85 0.45 -3.33 4.05
CA MET A 85 -0.85 -2.74 3.79
C MET A 85 -0.70 -1.30 3.29
N ALA A 86 0.08 -0.47 3.98
CA ALA A 86 0.31 0.92 3.59
C ALA A 86 0.91 0.99 2.17
N PHE A 87 1.91 0.16 1.86
CA PHE A 87 2.47 0.06 0.52
C PHE A 87 1.41 -0.27 -0.54
N SER A 88 0.55 -1.26 -0.27
CA SER A 88 -0.54 -1.63 -1.18
C SER A 88 -1.53 -0.48 -1.41
N ILE A 89 -1.83 0.31 -0.37
CA ILE A 89 -2.66 1.51 -0.51
C ILE A 89 -1.96 2.60 -1.31
N THR A 90 -0.65 2.81 -1.10
CA THR A 90 0.14 3.73 -1.92
C THR A 90 0.08 3.33 -3.39
N MET A 91 0.22 2.04 -3.69
CA MET A 91 0.19 1.52 -5.06
C MET A 91 -1.19 1.60 -5.72
N LEU A 92 -2.26 1.27 -4.98
CA LEU A 92 -3.64 1.47 -5.47
C LEU A 92 -3.90 2.94 -5.77
N ALA A 93 -3.50 3.85 -4.87
CA ALA A 93 -3.65 5.28 -5.07
C ALA A 93 -2.82 5.78 -6.26
N TRP A 94 -1.57 5.32 -6.41
CA TRP A 94 -0.73 5.66 -7.54
C TRP A 94 -1.34 5.18 -8.86
N SER A 95 -1.84 3.95 -8.92
CA SER A 95 -2.54 3.41 -10.08
C SER A 95 -3.74 4.27 -10.49
N VAL A 96 -4.59 4.70 -9.55
CA VAL A 96 -5.71 5.59 -9.84
C VAL A 96 -5.25 6.97 -10.33
N LEU A 97 -4.15 7.52 -9.78
CA LEU A 97 -3.61 8.81 -10.22
C LEU A 97 -3.05 8.77 -11.65
N GLU A 98 -2.46 7.65 -12.07
CA GLU A 98 -1.85 7.51 -13.40
C GLU A 98 -2.85 7.02 -14.45
N PHE A 99 -3.69 6.05 -14.08
CA PHE A 99 -4.50 5.27 -15.01
C PHE A 99 -5.99 5.34 -14.72
N GLY A 100 -6.45 6.24 -13.84
CA GLY A 100 -7.85 6.32 -13.42
C GLY A 100 -8.86 6.41 -14.56
N GLN A 101 -8.51 7.06 -15.68
CA GLN A 101 -9.35 7.15 -16.87
C GLN A 101 -9.51 5.80 -17.59
N SER A 102 -8.53 4.91 -17.48
CA SER A 102 -8.51 3.58 -18.09
C SER A 102 -9.16 2.50 -17.22
N LEU A 103 -9.50 2.81 -15.96
CA LEU A 103 -10.12 1.83 -15.04
C LEU A 103 -11.61 1.57 -15.32
N GLY A 104 -12.25 2.38 -16.17
CA GLY A 104 -13.65 2.18 -16.55
C GLY A 104 -14.59 2.06 -15.34
N THR A 105 -15.39 1.00 -15.30
CA THR A 105 -16.34 0.73 -14.22
C THR A 105 -15.68 0.35 -12.89
N ASP A 106 -14.43 -0.13 -12.91
CA ASP A 106 -13.70 -0.51 -11.70
C ASP A 106 -13.14 0.68 -10.92
N LEU A 107 -13.11 1.90 -11.51
CA LEU A 107 -12.65 3.10 -10.81
C LEU A 107 -13.34 3.29 -9.44
N GLN A 108 -14.67 3.11 -9.39
CA GLN A 108 -15.41 3.28 -8.14
C GLN A 108 -15.05 2.21 -7.10
N HIS A 109 -14.81 0.97 -7.53
CA HIS A 109 -14.39 -0.10 -6.64
C HIS A 109 -12.95 0.10 -6.16
N SER A 110 -12.05 0.58 -7.01
CA SER A 110 -10.68 0.98 -6.63
C SER A 110 -10.68 2.11 -5.62
N LEU A 111 -11.54 3.13 -5.79
CA LEU A 111 -11.71 4.20 -4.81
C LEU A 111 -12.19 3.66 -3.45
N LYS A 112 -13.12 2.70 -3.44
CA LYS A 112 -13.54 2.04 -2.20
C LYS A 112 -12.44 1.18 -1.58
N ALA A 113 -11.61 0.53 -2.38
CA ALA A 113 -10.46 -0.23 -1.90
C ALA A 113 -9.44 0.67 -1.20
N ILE A 114 -9.10 1.80 -1.81
CA ILE A 114 -8.21 2.82 -1.22
C ILE A 114 -8.84 3.36 0.07
N GLN A 115 -10.11 3.78 0.03
CA GLN A 115 -10.79 4.35 1.18
C GLN A 115 -10.79 3.41 2.40
N TRP A 116 -11.03 2.12 2.18
CA TRP A 116 -11.03 1.12 3.25
C TRP A 116 -9.69 1.04 3.97
N GLY A 117 -8.60 1.04 3.21
CA GLY A 117 -7.24 1.06 3.76
C GLY A 117 -6.94 2.37 4.47
N THR A 118 -7.22 3.52 3.84
CA THR A 118 -6.93 4.82 4.45
C THR A 118 -7.76 5.12 5.69
N ASP A 119 -8.99 4.62 5.79
CA ASP A 119 -9.79 4.73 7.01
C ASP A 119 -9.14 3.95 8.17
N TYR A 120 -8.55 2.78 7.91
CA TYR A 120 -7.73 2.08 8.90
C TYR A 120 -6.41 2.79 9.21
N LEU A 121 -5.69 3.30 8.22
CA LEU A 121 -4.45 4.04 8.47
C LEU A 121 -4.68 5.32 9.32
N LEU A 122 -5.84 5.96 9.18
CA LEU A 122 -6.26 7.06 10.05
C LEU A 122 -6.53 6.61 11.49
N LYS A 123 -6.99 5.36 11.70
CA LYS A 123 -7.15 4.78 13.04
C LYS A 123 -5.82 4.35 13.65
N ALA A 124 -4.98 3.67 12.88
CA ALA A 124 -3.64 3.21 13.26
C ALA A 124 -2.68 4.35 13.62
N THR A 125 -3.01 5.59 13.27
CA THR A 125 -2.22 6.80 13.60
C THR A 125 -3.04 7.84 14.38
N SER A 126 -4.12 7.41 15.03
CA SER A 126 -5.06 8.30 15.72
C SER A 126 -4.54 8.82 17.06
N ILE A 127 -3.69 8.06 17.73
CA ILE A 127 -3.11 8.41 19.04
C ILE A 127 -1.80 9.16 18.82
N PRO A 128 -1.66 10.41 19.31
CA PRO A 128 -0.42 11.16 19.14
C PRO A 128 0.80 10.42 19.73
N GLY A 129 1.88 10.35 18.96
CA GLY A 129 3.13 9.70 19.39
C GLY A 129 3.16 8.18 19.22
N PHE A 130 2.08 7.56 18.73
CA PHE A 130 2.01 6.13 18.44
C PHE A 130 1.57 5.88 17.00
N VAL A 131 2.21 4.90 16.37
CA VAL A 131 1.79 4.34 15.07
C VAL A 131 1.63 2.84 15.27
N PHE A 132 0.41 2.34 15.11
CA PHE A 132 0.12 0.90 15.20
C PHE A 132 0.64 0.22 13.92
N ALA A 133 1.70 -0.57 14.07
CA ALA A 133 2.36 -1.28 12.99
C ALA A 133 1.70 -2.63 12.72
N GLN A 134 1.04 -3.24 13.71
CA GLN A 134 0.45 -4.57 13.59
C GLN A 134 -0.75 -4.77 14.52
N VAL A 135 -1.70 -5.60 14.11
CA VAL A 135 -2.75 -6.14 14.98
C VAL A 135 -2.90 -7.64 14.73
N GLY A 136 -2.72 -8.44 15.78
CA GLY A 136 -2.66 -9.91 15.70
C GLY A 136 -1.29 -10.44 16.14
N ASP A 137 -1.29 -11.41 17.06
CA ASP A 137 -0.09 -12.22 17.31
C ASP A 137 0.10 -13.19 16.14
N PRO A 138 1.20 -13.09 15.38
CA PRO A 138 1.32 -13.79 14.11
C PRO A 138 1.55 -15.29 14.30
N TYR A 139 2.20 -15.69 15.40
CA TYR A 139 2.44 -17.10 15.66
C TYR A 139 1.16 -17.81 16.09
N GLY A 140 0.36 -17.19 16.96
CA GLY A 140 -0.96 -17.69 17.32
C GLY A 140 -1.87 -17.80 16.10
N ASP A 141 -1.94 -16.73 15.30
CA ASP A 141 -2.75 -16.69 14.08
C ASP A 141 -2.34 -17.76 13.07
N HIS A 142 -1.03 -17.92 12.78
CA HIS A 142 -0.55 -18.88 11.77
C HIS A 142 -0.58 -20.34 12.24
N ASN A 143 -0.67 -20.59 13.54
CA ASN A 143 -0.87 -21.93 14.08
C ASN A 143 -2.34 -22.38 14.00
N CYS A 144 -3.28 -21.50 13.65
CA CYS A 144 -4.69 -21.81 13.51
C CYS A 144 -5.15 -21.69 12.05
N TRP A 145 -5.99 -22.62 11.59
CA TRP A 145 -6.66 -22.51 10.30
C TRP A 145 -8.14 -22.31 10.53
N GLU A 146 -8.57 -21.06 10.50
CA GLU A 146 -9.91 -20.66 10.87
C GLU A 146 -10.49 -19.57 9.97
N ARG A 147 -11.82 -19.45 9.98
CA ARG A 147 -12.47 -18.31 9.35
C ARG A 147 -12.20 -17.05 10.19
N PRO A 148 -12.01 -15.87 9.58
CA PRO A 148 -11.76 -14.65 10.33
C PRO A 148 -12.84 -14.30 11.36
N GLU A 149 -14.11 -14.63 11.08
CA GLU A 149 -15.24 -14.41 11.99
C GLU A 149 -15.26 -15.33 13.23
N ASP A 150 -14.49 -16.42 13.21
CA ASP A 150 -14.43 -17.41 14.29
C ASP A 150 -13.13 -17.31 15.11
N MET A 151 -12.27 -16.32 14.82
CA MET A 151 -10.95 -16.20 15.47
C MET A 151 -11.02 -16.20 16.99
N ASP A 152 -10.23 -17.08 17.61
CA ASP A 152 -10.02 -17.14 19.05
C ASP A 152 -8.57 -16.84 19.48
N THR A 153 -7.70 -16.53 18.51
CA THR A 153 -6.30 -16.18 18.74
C THR A 153 -6.13 -14.74 19.27
N PRO A 154 -5.06 -14.45 20.05
CA PRO A 154 -4.81 -13.10 20.56
C PRO A 154 -4.65 -12.05 19.45
N ARG A 155 -5.47 -10.99 19.50
CA ARG A 155 -5.43 -9.88 18.53
C ARG A 155 -4.67 -8.66 19.04
N THR A 156 -3.49 -8.90 19.60
CA THR A 156 -2.62 -7.89 20.24
C THR A 156 -2.24 -6.77 19.25
N PRO A 157 -2.46 -5.48 19.59
CA PRO A 157 -1.91 -4.36 18.84
C PRO A 157 -0.44 -4.11 19.18
N TYR A 158 0.41 -3.97 18.16
CA TYR A 158 1.81 -3.57 18.30
C TYR A 158 2.01 -2.19 17.68
N ALA A 159 2.71 -1.31 18.40
CA ALA A 159 2.90 0.07 17.98
C ALA A 159 4.35 0.52 18.15
N VAL A 160 4.77 1.39 17.24
CA VAL A 160 6.02 2.16 17.35
C VAL A 160 5.74 3.49 18.03
N SER A 161 6.73 4.02 18.74
CA SER A 161 6.67 5.27 19.49
C SER A 161 7.95 6.08 19.33
N LYS A 162 8.09 7.19 20.06
CA LYS A 162 9.34 7.94 20.14
C LYS A 162 10.49 7.10 20.71
N GLU A 163 10.20 6.25 21.70
CA GLU A 163 11.16 5.40 22.40
C GLU A 163 11.49 4.14 21.60
N PHE A 164 10.53 3.67 20.80
CA PHE A 164 10.62 2.48 19.96
C PHE A 164 10.24 2.86 18.52
N PRO A 165 11.13 3.54 17.78
CA PRO A 165 10.80 4.09 16.47
C PRO A 165 10.53 3.01 15.41
N GLY A 166 9.86 3.44 14.33
CA GLY A 166 9.63 2.67 13.11
C GLY A 166 9.39 3.63 11.96
N SER A 167 10.48 4.14 11.40
CA SER A 167 10.47 5.17 10.36
C SER A 167 9.88 4.67 9.06
N GLU A 168 10.21 3.44 8.67
CA GLU A 168 9.76 2.76 7.46
C GLU A 168 8.23 2.63 7.42
N VAL A 169 7.63 1.97 8.41
CA VAL A 169 6.16 1.83 8.48
C VAL A 169 5.46 3.18 8.56
N SER A 170 6.01 4.12 9.33
CA SER A 170 5.42 5.45 9.48
C SER A 170 5.49 6.27 8.19
N ALA A 171 6.62 6.25 7.50
CA ALA A 171 6.81 6.98 6.26
C ALA A 171 6.02 6.37 5.08
N GLU A 172 5.84 5.05 5.04
CA GLU A 172 4.96 4.40 4.06
C GLU A 172 3.48 4.73 4.33
N ILE A 173 3.04 4.79 5.60
CA ILE A 173 1.70 5.30 5.94
C ILE A 173 1.53 6.75 5.46
N ALA A 174 2.55 7.59 5.64
CA ALA A 174 2.50 8.96 5.14
C ALA A 174 2.41 9.02 3.61
N ALA A 175 3.16 8.17 2.90
CA ALA A 175 3.06 8.02 1.44
C ALA A 175 1.65 7.64 0.99
N ALA A 176 1.08 6.59 1.60
CA ALA A 176 -0.26 6.09 1.31
C ALA A 176 -1.34 7.16 1.50
N LEU A 177 -1.29 7.87 2.63
CA LEU A 177 -2.23 8.94 2.95
C LEU A 177 -2.04 10.16 2.02
N ALA A 178 -0.80 10.52 1.69
CA ALA A 178 -0.50 11.62 0.78
C ALA A 178 -0.99 11.33 -0.65
N ALA A 179 -0.65 10.16 -1.21
CA ALA A 179 -1.11 9.72 -2.52
C ALA A 179 -2.65 9.67 -2.59
N SER A 180 -3.28 9.05 -1.60
CA SER A 180 -4.73 8.95 -1.50
C SER A 180 -5.42 10.30 -1.35
N SER A 181 -4.79 11.26 -0.65
CA SER A 181 -5.34 12.62 -0.54
C SER A 181 -5.52 13.27 -1.91
N MET A 182 -4.63 12.99 -2.87
CA MET A 182 -4.74 13.51 -4.24
C MET A 182 -5.89 12.83 -4.99
N VAL A 183 -6.02 11.50 -4.84
CA VAL A 183 -7.11 10.71 -5.44
C VAL A 183 -8.47 11.25 -5.01
N PHE A 184 -8.65 11.53 -3.73
CA PHE A 184 -9.94 12.01 -3.20
C PHE A 184 -10.14 13.53 -3.31
N ARG A 185 -9.12 14.32 -3.66
CA ARG A 185 -9.25 15.79 -3.77
C ARG A 185 -10.42 16.25 -4.66
N PRO A 186 -10.64 15.69 -5.87
CA PRO A 186 -11.79 16.08 -6.70
C PRO A 186 -13.13 15.47 -6.24
N ILE A 187 -13.12 14.44 -5.38
CA ILE A 187 -14.31 13.67 -5.00
C ILE A 187 -14.86 14.12 -3.63
N ASN A 188 -13.98 14.27 -2.65
CA ASN A 188 -14.30 14.63 -1.28
C ASN A 188 -13.15 15.45 -0.67
N ARG A 189 -13.28 16.78 -0.76
CA ARG A 189 -12.25 17.72 -0.27
C ARG A 189 -12.00 17.61 1.23
N GLY A 190 -13.04 17.36 2.03
CA GLY A 190 -12.90 17.21 3.48
C GLY A 190 -12.08 15.98 3.85
N TYR A 191 -12.37 14.84 3.21
CA TYR A 191 -11.60 13.61 3.40
C TYR A 191 -10.17 13.76 2.92
N SER A 192 -9.97 14.31 1.72
CA SER A 192 -8.64 14.64 1.16
C SER A 192 -7.81 15.49 2.12
N ALA A 193 -8.38 16.55 2.69
CA ALA A 193 -7.70 17.40 3.66
C ALA A 193 -7.33 16.65 4.96
N ARG A 194 -8.22 15.77 5.44
CA ARG A 194 -7.97 14.91 6.61
C ARG A 194 -6.80 13.95 6.37
N LEU A 195 -6.78 13.29 5.21
CA LEU A 195 -5.69 12.39 4.79
C LEU A 195 -4.36 13.14 4.70
N LEU A 196 -4.33 14.27 4.00
CA LEU A 196 -3.11 15.06 3.82
C LEU A 196 -2.59 15.62 5.15
N LYS A 197 -3.49 16.07 6.05
CA LYS A 197 -3.10 16.52 7.38
C LYS A 197 -2.43 15.38 8.16
N ARG A 198 -3.02 14.19 8.17
CA ARG A 198 -2.42 13.04 8.86
C ARG A 198 -1.11 12.62 8.21
N ALA A 199 -1.02 12.59 6.88
CA ALA A 199 0.21 12.25 6.16
C ALA A 199 1.40 13.12 6.61
N ARG A 200 1.20 14.44 6.74
CA ARG A 200 2.25 15.36 7.22
C ARG A 200 2.68 15.04 8.65
N MET A 201 1.72 14.79 9.55
CA MET A 201 1.99 14.49 10.96
C MET A 201 2.76 13.18 11.13
N VAL A 202 2.37 12.13 10.40
CA VAL A 202 3.02 10.81 10.49
C VAL A 202 4.41 10.85 9.85
N PHE A 203 4.59 11.59 8.75
CA PHE A 203 5.91 11.82 8.18
C PHE A 203 6.84 12.57 9.14
N GLU A 204 6.35 13.63 9.78
CA GLU A 204 7.13 14.37 10.78
C GLU A 204 7.55 13.46 11.94
N PHE A 205 6.66 12.59 12.41
CA PHE A 205 6.99 11.57 13.41
C PHE A 205 8.09 10.62 12.92
N ALA A 206 7.95 10.08 11.71
CA ALA A 206 8.91 9.15 11.10
C ALA A 206 10.31 9.75 10.95
N ASP A 207 10.38 11.01 10.51
CA ASP A 207 11.65 11.71 10.27
C ASP A 207 12.31 12.19 11.58
N LYS A 208 11.51 12.60 12.56
CA LYS A 208 11.99 13.09 13.84
C LYS A 208 12.51 11.99 14.75
N TYR A 209 11.88 10.82 14.74
CA TYR A 209 12.23 9.67 15.56
C TYR A 209 12.69 8.52 14.66
N ARG A 210 13.96 8.58 14.26
CA ARG A 210 14.52 7.65 13.28
C ARG A 210 14.94 6.33 13.91
N GLY A 211 14.51 5.22 13.32
CA GLY A 211 14.91 3.86 13.67
C GLY A 211 13.99 2.83 13.04
N SER A 212 14.47 1.59 12.98
CA SER A 212 13.73 0.49 12.38
C SER A 212 12.80 -0.16 13.40
N TYR A 213 11.58 -0.46 13.00
CA TYR A 213 10.68 -1.24 13.85
C TYR A 213 11.20 -2.66 14.11
N ASN A 214 12.14 -3.18 13.31
CA ASN A 214 12.81 -4.45 13.60
C ASN A 214 13.46 -4.45 14.99
N ASP A 215 13.96 -3.30 15.45
CA ASP A 215 14.68 -3.20 16.73
C ASP A 215 13.76 -3.41 17.94
N SER A 216 12.46 -3.09 17.80
CA SER A 216 11.50 -3.11 18.90
C SER A 216 10.37 -4.11 18.72
N LEU A 217 9.89 -4.26 17.48
CA LEU A 217 8.80 -5.14 17.08
C LEU A 217 9.29 -6.37 16.32
N GLY A 218 10.60 -6.51 16.09
CA GLY A 218 11.21 -7.64 15.38
C GLY A 218 10.68 -9.02 15.78
N PRO A 219 10.50 -9.35 17.07
CA PRO A 219 9.95 -10.65 17.46
C PRO A 219 8.55 -10.97 16.92
N TRP A 220 7.77 -9.98 16.48
CA TRP A 220 6.42 -10.17 15.91
C TRP A 220 6.30 -9.71 14.46
N ALA A 221 7.19 -8.83 13.99
CA ALA A 221 7.24 -8.40 12.61
C ALA A 221 8.14 -9.32 11.76
N CYS A 222 9.26 -9.78 12.29
CA CYS A 222 10.15 -10.75 11.68
C CYS A 222 9.83 -12.17 12.17
N PRO A 223 9.80 -13.20 11.31
CA PRO A 223 10.33 -13.21 9.94
C PRO A 223 9.32 -12.83 8.84
N PHE A 224 8.18 -12.23 9.17
CA PHE A 224 7.08 -12.00 8.22
C PHE A 224 7.35 -10.81 7.28
N TYR A 225 7.63 -9.63 7.84
CA TYR A 225 7.84 -8.38 7.11
C TYR A 225 9.07 -7.61 7.61
N CYS A 226 10.22 -8.25 7.73
CA CYS A 226 11.43 -7.55 8.19
C CYS A 226 11.80 -6.35 7.33
N ASP A 227 12.19 -5.26 7.97
CA ASP A 227 12.88 -4.16 7.30
C ASP A 227 14.30 -4.60 6.91
N TYR A 228 14.54 -4.90 5.62
CA TYR A 228 15.87 -5.30 5.14
C TYR A 228 16.58 -4.15 4.42
N SER A 229 15.85 -3.30 3.70
CA SER A 229 16.40 -2.14 2.97
C SER A 229 16.82 -0.99 3.89
N GLY A 230 16.32 -0.98 5.14
CA GLY A 230 16.38 0.17 6.03
C GLY A 230 15.27 1.17 5.72
N TYR A 231 15.11 2.17 6.57
CA TYR A 231 14.01 3.14 6.48
C TYR A 231 14.28 4.37 5.58
N GLN A 232 15.47 4.47 4.99
CA GLN A 232 15.91 5.69 4.31
C GLN A 232 15.13 5.91 3.01
N ASP A 233 14.82 4.85 2.27
CA ASP A 233 14.04 4.95 1.05
C ASP A 233 12.57 5.28 1.33
N GLU A 234 11.94 4.79 2.40
CA GLU A 234 10.59 5.19 2.79
C GLU A 234 10.54 6.67 3.18
N LEU A 235 11.55 7.18 3.88
CA LEU A 235 11.62 8.61 4.20
C LEU A 235 11.68 9.46 2.92
N VAL A 236 12.45 9.05 1.92
CA VAL A 236 12.49 9.75 0.63
C VAL A 236 11.19 9.56 -0.15
N TRP A 237 10.61 8.37 -0.13
CA TRP A 237 9.35 8.01 -0.77
C TRP A 237 8.16 8.80 -0.22
N GLY A 238 7.99 8.81 1.11
CA GLY A 238 6.98 9.61 1.81
C GLY A 238 7.15 11.10 1.55
N ALA A 239 8.39 11.61 1.57
CA ALA A 239 8.67 13.00 1.20
C ALA A 239 8.33 13.30 -0.26
N ALA A 240 8.61 12.38 -1.20
CA ALA A 240 8.30 12.55 -2.62
C ALA A 240 6.79 12.57 -2.87
N TRP A 241 6.01 11.73 -2.19
CA TRP A 241 4.55 11.80 -2.24
C TRP A 241 3.97 13.06 -1.64
N LEU A 242 4.49 13.49 -0.47
CA LEU A 242 4.11 14.75 0.14
C LEU A 242 4.49 15.95 -0.73
N LEU A 243 5.65 15.92 -1.41
CA LEU A 243 6.01 16.91 -2.41
C LEU A 243 5.00 16.91 -3.56
N ARG A 244 4.64 15.75 -4.10
CA ARG A 244 3.66 15.65 -5.19
C ARG A 244 2.29 16.21 -4.78
N ALA A 245 1.83 15.92 -3.57
CA ALA A 245 0.54 16.35 -3.04
C ALA A 245 0.49 17.83 -2.64
N THR A 246 1.58 18.38 -2.11
CA THR A 246 1.60 19.72 -1.49
C THR A 246 2.34 20.79 -2.29
N LYS A 247 3.29 20.39 -3.15
CA LYS A 247 4.25 21.26 -3.83
C LYS A 247 5.11 22.11 -2.87
N ALA A 248 5.17 21.74 -1.59
CA ALA A 248 5.88 22.53 -0.59
C ALA A 248 7.42 22.42 -0.77
N PRO A 249 8.17 23.54 -0.73
CA PRO A 249 9.63 23.53 -0.88
C PRO A 249 10.37 22.66 0.14
N TYR A 250 9.85 22.53 1.36
CA TYR A 250 10.40 21.67 2.40
C TYR A 250 10.62 20.23 1.91
N TYR A 251 9.59 19.59 1.34
CA TYR A 251 9.70 18.21 0.86
C TYR A 251 10.61 18.10 -0.37
N ARG A 252 10.68 19.12 -1.22
CA ARG A 252 11.62 19.16 -2.35
C ARG A 252 13.06 19.14 -1.85
N ASN A 253 13.38 19.99 -0.89
CA ASN A 253 14.71 20.07 -0.31
C ASN A 253 15.06 18.77 0.44
N TYR A 254 14.09 18.18 1.14
CA TYR A 254 14.25 16.89 1.80
C TYR A 254 14.63 15.79 0.81
N VAL A 255 13.87 15.63 -0.28
CA VAL A 255 14.16 14.61 -1.31
C VAL A 255 15.55 14.85 -1.91
N LEU A 256 15.87 16.09 -2.31
CA LEU A 256 17.17 16.43 -2.89
C LEU A 256 18.35 16.12 -1.98
N ALA A 257 18.20 16.39 -0.67
CA ALA A 257 19.26 16.17 0.31
C ALA A 257 19.49 14.69 0.65
N ASN A 258 18.46 13.84 0.49
CA ASN A 258 18.50 12.45 0.96
C ASN A 258 18.56 11.42 -0.17
N ILE A 259 18.13 11.75 -1.40
CA ILE A 259 18.09 10.80 -2.53
C ILE A 259 19.49 10.28 -2.90
N GLN A 260 20.54 11.10 -2.77
CA GLN A 260 21.93 10.69 -3.04
C GLN A 260 22.46 9.60 -2.09
N ASN A 261 21.84 9.47 -0.91
CA ASN A 261 22.21 8.41 0.04
C ASN A 261 21.60 7.05 -0.36
N LEU A 262 20.57 7.06 -1.21
CA LEU A 262 19.93 5.84 -1.71
C LEU A 262 20.76 5.16 -2.79
N ASP A 263 21.52 5.91 -3.59
CA ASP A 263 22.37 5.37 -4.67
C ASP A 263 23.52 4.48 -4.17
N LYS A 264 23.79 4.48 -2.87
CA LYS A 264 24.78 3.61 -2.21
C LYS A 264 24.23 2.23 -1.84
N SER A 265 22.91 2.06 -1.91
CA SER A 265 22.19 0.79 -1.71
C SER A 265 22.09 0.06 -3.05
N SER A 266 22.48 -1.22 -3.08
CA SER A 266 22.82 -1.97 -4.30
C SER A 266 21.65 -2.45 -5.16
N SER A 267 20.40 -2.11 -4.85
CA SER A 267 19.22 -2.64 -5.58
C SER A 267 18.36 -1.52 -6.21
N PHE A 268 18.93 -0.80 -7.18
CA PHE A 268 18.23 0.28 -7.91
C PHE A 268 17.00 -0.21 -8.72
N ALA A 269 16.92 -1.52 -8.97
CA ALA A 269 15.88 -2.14 -9.81
C ALA A 269 14.73 -2.76 -9.01
N GLU A 270 14.83 -2.83 -7.69
CA GLU A 270 13.83 -3.47 -6.85
C GLU A 270 12.77 -2.48 -6.38
N PHE A 271 11.53 -2.96 -6.35
CA PHE A 271 10.38 -2.21 -5.90
C PHE A 271 9.36 -3.14 -5.25
N GLY A 272 9.07 -2.90 -3.98
CA GLY A 272 8.19 -3.72 -3.18
C GLY A 272 7.83 -3.05 -1.86
N TRP A 273 7.22 -3.84 -0.98
CA TRP A 273 6.79 -3.37 0.33
C TRP A 273 7.97 -2.98 1.25
N ASP A 274 9.17 -3.50 1.00
CA ASP A 274 10.43 -3.19 1.71
C ASP A 274 11.23 -2.14 0.92
N THR A 275 11.54 -2.40 -0.35
CA THR A 275 12.40 -1.49 -1.16
C THR A 275 11.63 -0.52 -2.06
N LYS A 276 11.92 0.78 -2.01
CA LYS A 276 11.21 1.86 -2.74
C LYS A 276 12.06 2.55 -3.82
N HIS A 277 13.32 2.15 -3.99
CA HIS A 277 14.30 2.79 -4.88
C HIS A 277 13.79 3.06 -6.30
N ALA A 278 13.32 2.05 -7.03
CA ALA A 278 12.84 2.23 -8.39
C ALA A 278 11.58 3.14 -8.46
N GLY A 279 10.68 3.03 -7.48
CA GLY A 279 9.50 3.88 -7.36
C GLY A 279 9.86 5.36 -7.17
N ILE A 280 10.83 5.65 -6.30
CA ILE A 280 11.34 7.01 -6.05
C ILE A 280 11.90 7.63 -7.34
N ASN A 281 12.72 6.88 -8.08
CA ASN A 281 13.33 7.37 -9.32
C ASN A 281 12.26 7.75 -10.37
N VAL A 282 11.23 6.92 -10.54
CA VAL A 282 10.10 7.23 -11.43
C VAL A 282 9.29 8.43 -10.93
N LEU A 283 9.00 8.49 -9.63
CA LEU A 283 8.17 9.55 -9.05
C LEU A 283 8.87 10.93 -9.12
N VAL A 284 10.16 10.97 -8.84
CA VAL A 284 10.96 12.19 -8.77
C VAL A 284 11.32 12.73 -10.16
N SER A 285 11.61 11.86 -11.13
CA SER A 285 11.90 12.28 -12.52
C SER A 285 10.75 13.06 -13.15
N ARG A 286 9.50 12.71 -12.82
CA ARG A 286 8.28 13.37 -13.31
C ARG A 286 7.99 14.71 -12.64
N ALA A 287 8.54 14.98 -11.46
CA ALA A 287 8.27 16.20 -10.70
C ALA A 287 9.00 17.45 -11.25
N SER A 288 9.67 17.36 -12.41
CA SER A 288 10.51 18.42 -12.97
C SER A 288 11.49 18.97 -11.93
N ILE A 289 12.27 18.08 -11.30
CA ILE A 289 13.49 18.53 -10.63
C ILE A 289 14.55 18.76 -11.71
N CYS A 290 14.34 19.80 -12.52
CA CYS A 290 15.17 20.16 -13.67
C CYS A 290 16.57 20.70 -13.28
N SER A 291 17.07 20.33 -12.10
CA SER A 291 18.36 20.79 -11.56
C SER A 291 19.19 19.68 -10.92
N ILE A 292 18.74 18.41 -10.96
CA ILE A 292 19.61 17.29 -10.63
C ILE A 292 20.45 17.02 -11.87
N LYS A 293 21.68 17.55 -11.89
CA LYS A 293 22.71 16.99 -12.77
C LYS A 293 23.13 15.67 -12.13
N PHE A 294 22.90 14.57 -12.86
CA PHE A 294 23.60 13.31 -12.62
C PHE A 294 25.10 13.51 -12.88
#